data_AF-A0A3A8U065-F1
#
_entry.id   AF-A0A3A8U065-F1
#
_cell.length_a   1.000
_cell.length_b   1.000
_cell.length_c   1.000
_cell.angle_alpha   90.00
_cell.angle_beta   90.00
_cell.angle_gamma   90.00
#
_symmetry.space_group_name_H-M   'P 1'
#
loop_
_entity.id
_entity.type
_entity.pdbx_description
1 polymer ?
#
loop_
_entity_poly.entity_id
_entity_poly.type
_entity_poly.pdbx_seq_one_letter_code
_entity_poly.pdbx_strand_id
1 'polypeptide(L)'
;MFKKKTAIALGLAMLAGSSTAWAGKTGSYYPVVINSTANVIAGSFGSVRNSPDTVQSLDIGFQVGNGFYYAYIYAYDATGTMASCTTYNRDMIEVIKSASPDSYIMAYHDGAGTCTNIEMRTASYLDPK
;
A
#
# COMPACT_ATOMS: atom_id res chain seq x y z
N MET A 1 2.41 47.80 29.88
CA MET A 1 1.55 46.59 29.65
C MET A 1 1.18 46.32 28.19
N PHE A 2 1.40 47.22 27.23
CA PHE A 2 0.95 47.05 25.83
C PHE A 2 1.77 46.08 24.95
N LYS A 3 3.04 45.80 25.29
CA LYS A 3 3.94 44.95 24.46
C LYS A 3 3.57 43.46 24.43
N LYS A 4 2.81 42.95 25.41
CA LYS A 4 2.43 41.52 25.49
C LYS A 4 1.26 41.17 24.56
N LYS A 5 0.37 42.12 24.27
CA LYS A 5 -0.84 41.89 23.46
C LYS A 5 -0.53 41.82 21.96
N THR A 6 0.45 42.58 21.49
CA THR A 6 0.94 42.55 20.11
C THR A 6 1.65 41.25 19.76
N ALA A 7 2.37 40.64 20.70
CA ALA A 7 3.03 39.34 20.47
C ALA A 7 2.04 38.19 20.24
N ILE A 8 0.90 38.20 20.96
CA ILE A 8 -0.14 37.16 20.83
C ILE A 8 -0.90 37.31 19.49
N ALA A 9 -1.20 38.55 19.08
CA ALA A 9 -1.88 38.80 17.81
C ALA A 9 -1.03 38.37 16.59
N LEU A 10 0.29 38.58 16.65
CA LEU A 10 1.20 38.15 15.59
C LEU A 10 1.33 36.62 15.52
N GLY A 11 1.32 35.94 16.67
CA GLY A 11 1.31 34.48 16.74
C GLY A 11 0.07 33.87 16.08
N LEU A 12 -1.13 34.39 16.37
CA LEU A 12 -2.37 33.88 15.75
C LEU A 12 -2.41 34.09 14.23
N ALA A 13 -1.85 35.18 13.71
CA ALA A 13 -1.80 35.44 12.27
C ALA A 13 -0.91 34.43 11.52
N MET A 14 0.17 33.94 12.15
CA MET A 14 1.06 32.95 11.56
C MET A 14 0.45 31.54 11.51
N LEU A 15 -0.39 31.17 12.49
CA LEU A 15 -1.13 29.91 12.48
C LEU A 15 -2.30 29.90 11.48
N ALA A 16 -2.87 31.07 11.16
CA ALA A 16 -3.94 31.16 10.16
C ALA A 16 -3.43 31.03 8.71
N GLY A 17 -2.12 31.18 8.47
CA GLY A 17 -1.50 31.12 7.14
C GLY A 17 -0.91 29.77 6.75
N SER A 18 -0.91 28.76 7.62
CA SER A 18 -0.23 27.47 7.39
C SER A 18 -1.09 26.37 6.77
N SER A 19 -2.25 26.70 6.19
CA SER A 19 -3.31 25.71 5.94
C SER A 19 -3.18 24.87 4.67
N THR A 20 -2.12 25.00 3.86
CA THR A 20 -1.97 24.16 2.66
C THR A 20 -0.58 23.51 2.61
N ALA A 21 -0.49 22.30 3.15
CA ALA A 21 0.55 21.38 2.74
C ALA A 21 0.24 20.97 1.29
N TRP A 22 1.00 21.48 0.33
CA TRP A 22 1.00 20.96 -1.03
C TRP A 22 1.70 19.60 -0.98
N ALA A 23 0.94 18.56 -0.61
CA ALA A 23 1.34 17.20 -0.91
C ALA A 23 1.57 17.15 -2.42
N GLY A 24 2.78 16.77 -2.83
CA GLY A 24 3.15 16.71 -4.24
C GLY A 24 2.13 15.89 -5.04
N LYS A 25 2.07 16.12 -6.35
CA LYS A 25 1.19 15.39 -7.26
C LYS A 25 1.31 13.89 -6.98
N THR A 26 0.21 13.28 -6.52
CA THR A 26 0.08 11.83 -6.44
C THR A 26 0.24 11.28 -7.85
N GLY A 27 0.95 10.16 -7.98
CA GLY A 27 1.17 9.50 -9.26
C GLY A 27 -0.14 8.97 -9.85
N SER A 28 -0.03 7.93 -10.67
CA SER A 28 -1.21 7.21 -11.14
C SER A 28 -1.79 6.38 -9.99
N TYR A 29 -3.10 6.50 -9.77
CA TYR A 29 -3.86 5.72 -8.79
C TYR A 29 -4.02 4.26 -9.25
N TYR A 30 -3.45 3.32 -8.51
CA TYR A 30 -3.54 1.87 -8.76
C TYR A 30 -4.26 1.16 -7.62
N PRO A 31 -5.60 1.03 -7.68
CA PRO A 31 -6.36 0.34 -6.65
C PRO A 31 -6.04 -1.17 -6.61
N VAL A 32 -6.52 -1.86 -5.58
CA VAL A 32 -6.52 -3.32 -5.55
C VAL A 32 -7.51 -3.79 -6.61
N VAL A 33 -7.00 -4.62 -7.51
CA VAL A 33 -7.78 -5.30 -8.53
C VAL A 33 -7.60 -6.79 -8.31
N ILE A 34 -8.72 -7.48 -8.15
CA ILE A 34 -8.79 -8.93 -8.06
C ILE A 34 -9.48 -9.43 -9.34
N ASN A 35 -8.77 -10.23 -10.11
CA ASN A 35 -9.32 -10.88 -11.29
C ASN A 35 -9.37 -12.38 -11.07
N SER A 36 -10.55 -12.91 -10.75
CA SER A 36 -10.77 -14.33 -10.49
C SER A 36 -10.62 -15.21 -11.74
N THR A 37 -10.87 -14.66 -12.94
CA THR A 37 -10.70 -15.39 -14.20
C THR A 37 -9.23 -15.61 -14.53
N ALA A 38 -8.39 -14.59 -14.27
CA ALA A 38 -6.95 -14.65 -14.51
C ALA A 38 -6.16 -15.13 -13.28
N ASN A 39 -6.83 -15.30 -12.12
CA ASN A 39 -6.21 -15.55 -10.82
C ASN A 39 -5.10 -14.53 -10.50
N VAL A 40 -5.44 -13.24 -10.57
CA VAL A 40 -4.49 -12.14 -10.35
C VAL A 40 -4.95 -11.24 -9.21
N ILE A 41 -4.00 -10.90 -8.34
CA ILE A 41 -4.10 -9.86 -7.33
C ILE A 41 -3.12 -8.76 -7.72
N ALA A 42 -3.57 -7.53 -7.89
CA ALA A 42 -2.71 -6.41 -8.27
C ALA A 42 -3.06 -5.14 -7.51
N GLY A 43 -2.09 -4.28 -7.21
CA GLY A 43 -2.35 -2.99 -6.57
C GLY A 43 -1.09 -2.30 -6.05
N SER A 44 -1.18 -1.01 -5.75
CA SER A 44 -0.11 -0.22 -5.13
C SER A 44 -0.41 0.05 -3.64
N PHE A 45 0.59 -0.15 -2.79
CA PHE A 45 0.48 0.19 -1.36
C PHE A 45 0.18 1.67 -1.12
N GLY A 46 0.82 2.56 -1.89
CA GLY A 46 0.60 4.01 -1.79
C GLY A 46 -0.83 4.39 -2.16
N SER A 47 -1.34 3.83 -3.27
CA SER A 47 -2.72 4.09 -3.71
C SER A 47 -3.76 3.53 -2.73
N VAL A 48 -3.55 2.33 -2.20
CA VAL A 48 -4.44 1.74 -1.17
C VAL A 48 -4.49 2.61 0.08
N ARG A 49 -3.33 3.07 0.56
CA ARG A 49 -3.25 3.88 1.78
C ARG A 49 -3.89 5.27 1.61
N ASN A 50 -3.80 5.85 0.42
CA ASN A 50 -4.37 7.15 0.09
C ASN A 50 -5.80 7.06 -0.46
N SER A 51 -6.37 5.85 -0.54
CA SER A 51 -7.74 5.64 -0.98
C SER A 51 -8.74 6.17 0.05
N PRO A 52 -9.84 6.82 -0.38
CA PRO A 52 -10.97 7.11 0.51
C PRO A 52 -11.80 5.86 0.85
N ASP A 53 -11.54 4.73 0.18
CA ASP A 53 -12.24 3.47 0.40
C ASP A 53 -11.77 2.81 1.71
N THR A 54 -12.72 2.43 2.58
CA THR A 54 -12.43 1.83 3.89
C THR A 54 -12.36 0.30 3.87
N VAL A 55 -12.64 -0.33 2.74
CA VAL A 55 -12.68 -1.79 2.55
C VAL A 55 -11.39 -2.27 1.88
N GLN A 56 -10.95 -1.53 0.87
CA GLN A 56 -9.79 -1.86 0.08
C GLN A 56 -8.55 -1.95 0.95
N SER A 57 -7.87 -3.09 0.91
CA SER A 57 -6.65 -3.32 1.69
C SER A 57 -5.71 -4.29 0.99
N LEU A 58 -4.42 -4.13 1.26
CA LEU A 58 -3.36 -5.00 0.76
C LEU A 58 -2.43 -5.31 1.92
N ASP A 59 -2.33 -6.58 2.28
CA ASP A 59 -1.49 -7.10 3.35
C ASP A 59 -0.52 -8.12 2.78
N ILE A 60 0.73 -7.98 3.18
CA ILE A 60 1.81 -8.89 2.84
C ILE A 60 2.56 -9.18 4.12
N GLY A 61 2.75 -10.46 4.40
CA GLY A 61 3.50 -10.87 5.57
C GLY A 61 4.31 -12.13 5.36
N PHE A 62 5.13 -12.40 6.36
CA PHE A 62 6.01 -13.54 6.41
C PHE A 62 5.78 -14.26 7.72
N GLN A 63 5.70 -15.58 7.67
CA GLN A 63 5.61 -16.40 8.86
C GLN A 63 6.71 -17.43 8.88
N VAL A 64 7.34 -17.57 10.05
CA VAL A 64 8.41 -18.53 10.30
C VAL A 64 8.08 -19.32 11.55
N GLY A 65 8.35 -20.62 11.51
CA GLY A 65 8.18 -21.52 12.64
C GLY A 65 9.07 -22.75 12.49
N ASN A 66 8.92 -23.72 13.40
CA ASN A 66 9.74 -24.92 13.37
C ASN A 66 9.34 -25.78 12.15
N GLY A 67 10.19 -25.79 11.12
CA GLY A 67 9.98 -26.56 9.89
C GLY A 67 9.22 -25.85 8.77
N PHE A 68 8.84 -24.57 8.94
CA PHE A 68 8.19 -23.81 7.86
C PHE A 68 8.65 -22.35 7.80
N TYR A 69 8.69 -21.84 6.58
CA TYR A 69 8.90 -20.44 6.28
C TYR A 69 8.14 -20.12 5.00
N TYR A 70 7.21 -19.18 5.06
CA TYR A 70 6.39 -18.81 3.92
C TYR A 70 6.04 -17.33 3.95
N ALA A 71 5.64 -16.81 2.80
CA ALA A 71 5.05 -15.50 2.66
C ALA A 71 3.60 -15.63 2.21
N TYR A 72 2.78 -14.66 2.61
CA TYR A 72 1.38 -14.58 2.21
C TYR A 72 1.06 -13.20 1.68
N ILE A 73 0.06 -13.14 0.81
CA ILE A 73 -0.54 -11.92 0.28
C ILE A 73 -2.05 -12.05 0.51
N TYR A 74 -2.63 -11.06 1.18
CA TYR A 74 -4.06 -10.89 1.33
C TYR A 74 -4.48 -9.56 0.71
N ALA A 75 -5.57 -9.57 -0.04
CA ALA A 75 -6.07 -8.38 -0.69
C ALA A 75 -7.60 -8.33 -0.61
N TYR A 76 -8.10 -7.12 -0.38
CA TYR A 76 -9.51 -6.78 -0.52
C TYR A 76 -9.63 -5.66 -1.55
N ASP A 77 -10.51 -5.82 -2.52
CA ASP A 77 -10.87 -4.73 -3.43
C ASP A 77 -11.94 -3.81 -2.84
N ALA A 78 -12.24 -2.70 -3.52
CA ALA A 78 -13.24 -1.72 -3.11
C ALA A 78 -14.67 -2.28 -3.01
N THR A 79 -14.94 -3.43 -3.63
CA THR A 79 -16.24 -4.12 -3.54
C THR A 79 -16.31 -5.10 -2.37
N GLY A 80 -15.20 -5.30 -1.65
CA GLY A 80 -15.07 -6.27 -0.57
C GLY A 80 -14.76 -7.69 -1.03
N THR A 81 -14.42 -7.88 -2.31
CA THR A 81 -13.93 -9.18 -2.78
C THR A 81 -12.57 -9.44 -2.16
N MET A 82 -12.38 -10.64 -1.62
CA MET A 82 -11.12 -11.07 -1.02
C MET A 82 -10.39 -12.04 -1.96
N ALA A 83 -9.08 -11.88 -2.07
CA ALA A 83 -8.21 -12.89 -2.65
C ALA A 83 -6.94 -13.04 -1.81
N SER A 84 -6.36 -14.24 -1.85
CA SER A 84 -5.13 -14.53 -1.16
C SER A 84 -4.25 -15.50 -1.92
N CYS A 85 -2.96 -15.41 -1.69
CA CYS A 85 -2.04 -16.46 -2.11
C CYS A 85 -0.89 -16.59 -1.11
N THR A 86 -0.35 -17.81 -1.01
CA THR A 86 0.78 -18.17 -0.16
C THR A 86 1.89 -18.77 -1.01
N THR A 87 3.15 -18.53 -0.64
CA THR A 87 4.31 -19.17 -1.28
C THR A 87 5.35 -19.63 -0.27
N TYR A 88 5.89 -20.82 -0.52
CA TYR A 88 7.04 -21.40 0.18
C TYR A 88 8.33 -21.30 -0.67
N ASN A 89 8.21 -20.83 -1.91
CA ASN A 89 9.34 -20.69 -2.83
C ASN A 89 10.23 -19.54 -2.34
N ARG A 90 11.53 -19.82 -2.13
CA ARG A 90 12.47 -18.85 -1.57
C ARG A 90 12.70 -17.65 -2.49
N ASP A 91 12.75 -17.85 -3.80
CA ASP A 91 12.97 -16.77 -4.77
C ASP A 91 11.79 -15.80 -4.78
N MET A 92 10.56 -16.32 -4.76
CA MET A 92 9.36 -15.50 -4.63
C MET A 92 9.33 -14.74 -3.30
N ILE A 93 9.74 -15.37 -2.21
CA ILE A 93 9.83 -14.70 -0.90
C ILE A 93 10.83 -13.55 -0.93
N GLU A 94 11.98 -13.70 -1.59
CA GLU A 94 12.95 -12.60 -1.75
C GLU A 94 12.38 -11.44 -2.58
N VAL A 95 11.59 -11.71 -3.61
CA VAL A 95 10.86 -10.66 -4.36
C VAL A 95 9.86 -9.94 -3.46
N ILE A 96 9.09 -10.67 -2.64
CA ILE A 96 8.13 -10.06 -1.71
C ILE A 96 8.87 -9.19 -0.68
N LYS A 97 10.04 -9.60 -0.20
CA LYS A 97 10.86 -8.81 0.74
C LYS A 97 11.35 -7.48 0.17
N SER A 98 11.42 -7.35 -1.15
CA SER A 98 11.76 -6.05 -1.77
C SER A 98 10.60 -5.06 -1.74
N ALA A 99 9.45 -5.43 -1.15
CA ALA A 99 8.32 -4.53 -0.97
C ALA A 99 8.73 -3.29 -0.15
N SER A 100 8.46 -2.14 -0.72
CA SER A 100 8.51 -0.83 -0.06
C SER A 100 7.09 -0.28 0.12
N PRO A 101 6.90 0.74 0.98
CA PRO A 101 5.59 1.39 1.14
C PRO A 101 5.01 2.01 -0.15
N ASP A 102 5.83 2.22 -1.17
CA ASP A 102 5.47 2.80 -2.47
C ASP A 102 5.44 1.74 -3.58
N SER A 103 5.54 0.46 -3.22
CA SER A 103 5.59 -0.62 -4.19
C SER A 103 4.22 -0.94 -4.77
N TYR A 104 4.24 -1.35 -6.03
CA TYR A 104 3.15 -2.04 -6.70
C TYR A 104 3.43 -3.53 -6.71
N ILE A 105 2.43 -4.32 -6.37
CA ILE A 105 2.46 -5.78 -6.47
C ILE A 105 1.53 -6.25 -7.58
N MET A 106 1.97 -7.29 -8.28
CA MET A 106 1.12 -8.14 -9.09
C MET A 106 1.46 -9.60 -8.80
N ALA A 107 0.52 -10.33 -8.21
CA ALA A 107 0.66 -11.72 -7.84
C ALA A 107 -0.36 -12.58 -8.60
N TYR A 108 0.14 -13.63 -9.23
CA TYR A 108 -0.66 -14.67 -9.86
C TYR A 108 -0.80 -15.85 -8.91
N HIS A 109 -1.95 -16.50 -8.91
CA HIS A 109 -2.20 -17.70 -8.12
C HIS A 109 -2.86 -18.81 -8.94
N ASP A 110 -2.88 -20.01 -8.39
CA ASP A 110 -3.45 -21.22 -9.02
C ASP A 110 -4.97 -21.37 -8.80
N GLY A 111 -5.61 -20.41 -8.13
CA GLY A 111 -7.00 -20.49 -7.68
C GLY A 111 -7.23 -21.36 -6.42
N ALA A 112 -6.24 -22.16 -6.00
CA ALA A 112 -6.25 -22.93 -4.75
C ALA A 112 -5.55 -22.21 -3.59
N GLY A 113 -4.91 -21.07 -3.86
CA GLY A 113 -4.27 -20.21 -2.87
C GLY A 113 -2.74 -20.27 -2.89
N THR A 114 -2.12 -20.91 -3.89
CA THR A 114 -0.66 -20.89 -4.07
C THR A 114 -0.27 -19.79 -5.03
N CYS A 115 0.70 -18.94 -4.68
CA CYS A 115 1.24 -17.97 -5.63
C CYS A 115 2.09 -18.70 -6.69
N THR A 116 1.84 -18.42 -7.97
CA THR A 116 2.54 -19.01 -9.12
C THR A 116 3.54 -18.06 -9.75
N ASN A 117 3.33 -16.75 -9.59
CA ASN A 117 4.25 -15.70 -10.03
C ASN A 117 4.02 -14.44 -9.19
N ILE A 118 5.08 -13.70 -8.88
CA ILE A 118 5.02 -12.46 -8.11
C ILE A 118 5.95 -11.44 -8.74
N GLU A 119 5.40 -10.27 -9.04
CA GLU A 119 6.14 -9.10 -9.48
C GLU A 119 5.98 -8.00 -8.42
N MET A 120 7.12 -7.45 -7.98
CA MET A 120 7.18 -6.29 -7.10
C MET A 120 7.88 -5.15 -7.86
N ARG A 121 7.24 -4.00 -7.97
CA ARG A 121 7.77 -2.85 -8.69
C ARG A 121 7.80 -1.62 -7.79
N THR A 122 8.87 -0.86 -7.86
CA THR A 122 8.90 0.53 -7.40
C THR A 122 9.21 1.39 -8.61
N ALA A 123 8.35 2.37 -8.90
CA ALA A 123 8.51 3.26 -10.04
C ALA A 123 8.03 4.67 -9.70
N SER A 124 8.68 5.68 -10.27
CA SER A 124 8.45 7.10 -9.95
C SER A 124 7.05 7.63 -10.30
N TYR A 125 6.29 6.90 -11.12
CA TYR A 125 4.93 7.25 -11.50
C TYR A 125 3.85 6.58 -10.62
N LEU A 126 4.24 5.68 -9.72
CA LEU A 126 3.34 5.10 -8.72
C LEU A 126 3.09 6.12 -7.61
N ASP A 127 1.91 6.06 -6.98
CA ASP A 127 1.61 6.92 -5.84
C ASP A 127 2.64 6.70 -4.71
N PRO A 128 3.34 7.77 -4.27
CA PRO A 128 4.10 7.71 -3.04
C PRO A 128 3.14 7.65 -1.85
N LYS A 129 3.67 7.23 -0.69
CA LYS A 129 2.93 7.31 0.58
C LYS A 129 2.44 8.72 0.88
#